data_AF-A0A949P4N1-F1
#
_entry.id   AF-A0A949P4N1-F1
#
_cell.length_a   1.000
_cell.length_b   1.000
_cell.length_c   1.000
_cell.angle_alpha   90.00
_cell.angle_beta   90.00
_cell.angle_gamma   90.00
#
_symmetry.space_group_name_H-M   'P 1'
#
loop_
_entity.id
_entity.type
_entity.pdbx_description
1 polymer ?
#
loop_
_entity_poly.entity_id
_entity_poly.type
_entity_poly.pdbx_seq_one_letter_code
_entity_poly.pdbx_strand_id
1 'polypeptide(L)'
;LNVYLRAARELTQKLDHEPSAEEIAELLDKPVADVKKMLGLNERVASVDTPVGPDSDKSLLDTIADTKAADPARALQEDDLKNNLDYWVSQLPSKQREVLARRFGLWGHETSTLEEVGREIGLTRERVRQIQVEALRRLRDILEQNGLSSEELFSQ
;
A
#
# COMPACT_ATOMS: atom_id res chain seq x y z
N LEU A 1 9.78 -30.63 -13.15
CA LEU A 1 8.36 -30.64 -13.56
C LEU A 1 7.92 -32.02 -14.07
N ASN A 2 8.56 -32.58 -15.09
CA ASN A 2 8.19 -33.87 -15.69
C ASN A 2 8.10 -35.05 -14.71
N VAL A 3 8.93 -35.09 -13.67
CA VAL A 3 8.88 -36.14 -12.62
C VAL A 3 7.57 -36.06 -11.81
N TYR A 4 7.12 -34.86 -11.46
CA TYR A 4 5.86 -34.63 -10.73
C TYR A 4 4.64 -34.97 -11.59
N LEU A 5 4.66 -34.62 -12.88
CA LEU A 5 3.58 -34.96 -13.81
C LEU A 5 3.51 -36.47 -14.11
N ARG A 6 4.65 -37.16 -14.11
CA ARG A 6 4.71 -38.62 -14.25
C ARG A 6 4.12 -39.31 -13.01
N ALA A 7 4.51 -38.86 -11.82
CA ALA A 7 3.95 -39.33 -10.55
C ALA A 7 2.44 -39.10 -10.47
N ALA A 8 1.95 -37.92 -10.85
CA ALA A 8 0.53 -37.62 -10.90
C ALA A 8 -0.22 -38.59 -11.85
N ARG A 9 0.32 -38.86 -13.05
CA ARG A 9 -0.30 -39.82 -13.99
C ARG A 9 -0.29 -41.25 -13.46
N GLU A 10 0.77 -41.67 -12.79
CA GLU A 10 0.86 -43.00 -12.17
C GLU A 10 -0.16 -43.15 -11.03
N LEU A 11 -0.33 -42.12 -10.20
CA LEU A 11 -1.35 -42.10 -9.16
C LEU A 11 -2.75 -42.07 -9.75
N THR A 12 -3.02 -41.29 -10.80
CA THR A 12 -4.32 -41.25 -11.48
C THR A 12 -4.71 -42.61 -12.10
N GLN A 13 -3.74 -43.48 -12.40
CA GLN A 13 -4.03 -44.84 -12.90
C GLN A 13 -4.29 -45.84 -11.77
N LYS A 14 -3.81 -45.56 -10.55
CA LYS A 14 -3.98 -46.42 -9.37
C LYS A 14 -5.13 -45.97 -8.47
N LEU A 15 -5.43 -44.68 -8.48
CA LEU A 15 -6.50 -44.02 -7.76
C LEU A 15 -7.63 -43.75 -8.74
N ASP A 16 -8.88 -44.02 -8.36
CA ASP A 16 -10.06 -43.67 -9.16
C ASP A 16 -10.41 -42.17 -9.08
N HIS A 17 -9.42 -41.30 -8.83
CA HIS A 17 -9.57 -39.84 -8.75
C HIS A 17 -8.28 -39.10 -9.13
N GLU A 18 -8.39 -37.79 -9.35
CA GLU A 18 -7.21 -36.94 -9.53
C GLU A 18 -6.40 -36.88 -8.22
N PRO A 19 -5.07 -37.06 -8.27
CA PRO A 19 -4.23 -37.06 -7.08
C PRO A 19 -4.01 -35.63 -6.56
N SER A 20 -4.14 -35.49 -5.25
CA SER A 20 -3.82 -34.27 -4.51
C SER A 20 -2.32 -33.99 -4.49
N ALA A 21 -1.95 -32.74 -4.20
CA ALA A 21 -0.55 -32.35 -4.02
C ALA A 21 0.13 -33.08 -2.85
N GLU A 22 -0.63 -33.59 -1.88
CA GLU A 22 -0.15 -34.34 -0.73
C GLU A 22 0.18 -35.79 -1.10
N GLU A 23 -0.67 -36.46 -1.88
CA GLU A 23 -0.42 -37.83 -2.38
C GLU A 23 0.79 -37.89 -3.34
N ILE A 24 0.94 -36.86 -4.18
CA ILE A 24 2.12 -36.74 -5.06
C ILE A 24 3.40 -36.49 -4.24
N ALA A 25 3.30 -35.74 -3.14
CA ALA A 25 4.41 -35.45 -2.24
C ALA A 25 4.87 -36.71 -1.51
N GLU A 26 3.92 -37.52 -1.03
CA GLU A 26 4.17 -38.79 -0.37
C GLU A 26 4.83 -39.81 -1.32
N LEU A 27 4.34 -39.94 -2.56
CA LEU A 27 4.95 -40.85 -3.54
C LEU A 27 6.39 -40.47 -3.91
N LEU A 28 6.68 -39.16 -3.96
CA LEU A 28 7.98 -38.65 -4.40
C LEU A 28 8.97 -38.42 -3.26
N ASP A 29 8.55 -38.63 -2.00
CA ASP A 29 9.29 -38.29 -0.78
C ASP A 29 9.80 -36.82 -0.81
N LYS A 30 8.86 -35.89 -1.05
CA LYS A 30 9.15 -34.45 -1.17
C LYS A 30 8.22 -33.59 -0.34
N PRO A 31 8.62 -32.37 0.03
CA PRO A 31 7.72 -31.43 0.68
C PRO A 31 6.51 -31.07 -0.20
N VAL A 32 5.31 -31.05 0.41
CA VAL A 32 4.05 -30.64 -0.26
C VAL A 32 4.17 -29.24 -0.87
N ALA A 33 4.90 -28.33 -0.21
CA ALA A 33 5.15 -26.98 -0.71
C ALA A 33 5.87 -26.98 -2.07
N ASP A 34 6.83 -27.88 -2.27
CA ASP A 34 7.55 -28.02 -3.54
C ASP A 34 6.66 -28.59 -4.63
N VAL A 35 5.80 -29.56 -4.28
CA VAL A 35 4.82 -30.11 -5.22
C VAL A 35 3.82 -29.05 -5.66
N LYS A 36 3.22 -28.29 -4.73
CA LYS A 36 2.28 -27.20 -5.03
C LYS A 36 2.92 -26.14 -5.92
N LYS A 37 4.15 -25.73 -5.60
CA LYS A 37 4.92 -24.78 -6.41
C LYS A 37 5.15 -25.31 -7.82
N MET A 38 5.56 -26.57 -7.96
CA MET A 38 5.85 -27.17 -9.27
C MET A 38 4.59 -27.39 -10.10
N LEU A 39 3.46 -27.75 -9.49
CA LEU A 39 2.17 -27.87 -10.19
C LEU A 39 1.65 -26.51 -10.65
N GLY A 40 1.77 -25.46 -9.83
CA GLY A 40 1.39 -24.09 -10.23
C GLY A 40 2.20 -23.56 -11.41
N LEU A 41 3.47 -23.96 -11.55
CA LEU A 41 4.30 -23.61 -12.71
C LEU A 41 3.90 -24.32 -14.00
N ASN A 42 3.04 -25.35 -13.94
CA ASN A 42 2.50 -26.03 -15.12
C ASN A 42 1.22 -25.36 -15.66
N GLU A 43 0.70 -24.34 -15.00
CA GLU A 43 -0.41 -23.57 -15.53
C GLU A 43 0.00 -22.94 -16.86
N ARG A 44 -0.79 -23.21 -17.90
CA ARG A 44 -0.55 -22.66 -19.23
C ARG A 44 -0.98 -21.20 -19.24
N VAL A 45 -0.18 -20.35 -19.87
CA VAL A 45 -0.56 -18.97 -20.14
C VAL A 45 -1.74 -18.98 -21.11
N ALA A 46 -2.80 -18.26 -20.77
CA ALA A 46 -3.93 -18.01 -21.66
C ALA A 46 -3.68 -16.76 -22.50
N SER A 47 -4.19 -16.73 -23.74
CA SER A 47 -4.17 -15.50 -24.52
C SER A 47 -5.13 -14.49 -23.91
N VAL A 48 -4.66 -13.24 -23.77
CA VAL A 48 -5.44 -12.14 -23.21
C VAL A 48 -6.56 -11.70 -24.17
N ASP A 49 -6.41 -12.02 -25.47
CA ASP A 49 -7.43 -11.80 -26.51
C ASP A 49 -8.52 -12.87 -26.54
N THR A 50 -8.43 -13.92 -25.70
CA THR A 50 -9.45 -14.99 -25.67
C THR A 50 -10.79 -14.39 -25.23
N PRO A 51 -11.91 -14.69 -25.91
CA PRO A 51 -13.22 -14.21 -25.47
C PRO A 51 -13.58 -14.82 -24.11
N VAL A 52 -14.22 -14.03 -23.25
CA VAL A 52 -14.61 -14.44 -21.89
C VAL A 52 -15.69 -15.54 -21.93
N GLY A 53 -16.47 -15.59 -23.01
CA GLY A 53 -17.53 -16.57 -23.20
C GLY A 53 -17.86 -16.77 -24.69
N PRO A 54 -18.61 -17.84 -25.03
CA PRO A 54 -18.85 -18.26 -26.41
C PRO A 54 -19.58 -17.22 -27.28
N ASP A 55 -20.41 -16.36 -26.69
CA ASP A 55 -21.14 -15.28 -27.37
C ASP A 55 -20.71 -13.87 -26.91
N SER A 56 -19.53 -13.75 -26.28
CA SER A 56 -19.04 -12.47 -25.76
C SER A 56 -18.04 -11.83 -26.72
N ASP A 57 -18.33 -10.60 -27.15
CA ASP A 57 -17.37 -9.77 -27.89
C ASP A 57 -16.23 -9.25 -26.99
N LYS A 58 -16.33 -9.43 -25.67
CA LYS A 58 -15.30 -9.00 -24.71
C LYS A 58 -14.21 -10.07 -24.56
N SER A 59 -12.97 -9.61 -24.64
CA SER A 59 -11.77 -10.39 -24.37
C SER A 59 -11.47 -10.47 -22.86
N LEU A 60 -10.60 -11.40 -22.46
CA LEU A 60 -10.10 -11.43 -21.09
C LEU A 60 -9.44 -10.10 -20.70
N LEU A 61 -8.77 -9.42 -21.63
CA LEU A 61 -8.15 -8.11 -21.40
C LEU A 61 -9.13 -7.08 -20.86
N ASP A 62 -10.33 -7.03 -21.46
CA ASP A 62 -11.36 -6.04 -21.15
C ASP A 62 -11.94 -6.21 -19.73
N THR A 63 -11.63 -7.33 -19.07
CA THR A 63 -12.07 -7.63 -17.71
C THR A 63 -11.00 -7.40 -16.65
N ILE A 64 -9.72 -7.27 -17.05
CA ILE A 64 -8.62 -7.09 -16.12
C ILE A 64 -8.46 -5.60 -15.83
N ALA A 65 -8.78 -5.21 -14.59
CA ALA A 65 -8.57 -3.85 -14.13
C ALA A 65 -7.07 -3.53 -13.99
N ASP A 66 -6.68 -2.32 -14.38
CA ASP A 66 -5.34 -1.81 -14.09
C ASP A 66 -5.25 -1.41 -12.62
N THR A 67 -4.57 -2.23 -11.82
CA THR A 67 -4.35 -1.98 -10.38
C THR A 67 -3.31 -0.90 -10.10
N LYS A 68 -2.57 -0.44 -11.12
CA LYS A 68 -1.61 0.65 -11.00
C LYS A 68 -2.19 2.00 -11.43
N ALA A 69 -3.34 2.00 -12.07
CA ALA A 69 -4.02 3.24 -12.45
C ALA A 69 -4.40 4.01 -11.18
N ALA A 70 -4.00 5.28 -11.12
CA ALA A 70 -4.39 6.16 -10.03
C ALA A 70 -5.90 6.43 -10.13
N ASP A 71 -6.63 6.16 -9.05
CA ASP A 71 -8.05 6.48 -8.95
C ASP A 71 -8.21 8.02 -8.92
N PRO A 72 -8.92 8.62 -9.90
CA PRO A 72 -9.13 10.07 -9.93
C PRO A 72 -9.80 10.62 -8.67
N ALA A 73 -10.69 9.84 -8.04
CA ALA A 73 -11.33 10.24 -6.80
C ALA A 73 -10.32 10.32 -5.65
N ARG A 74 -9.39 9.34 -5.56
CA ARG A 74 -8.31 9.37 -4.57
C ARG A 74 -7.32 10.49 -4.84
N ALA A 75 -6.98 10.72 -6.11
CA ALA A 75 -6.10 11.82 -6.50
C ALA A 75 -6.67 13.19 -6.10
N LEU A 76 -7.98 13.41 -6.33
CA LEU A 76 -8.67 14.62 -5.90
C LEU A 76 -8.66 14.74 -4.36
N GLN A 77 -8.99 13.67 -3.64
CA GLN A 77 -8.97 13.65 -2.18
C GLN A 77 -7.59 13.99 -1.61
N GLU A 78 -6.52 13.46 -2.20
CA GLU A 78 -5.15 13.77 -1.79
C GLU A 78 -4.79 15.23 -2.03
N ASP A 79 -5.21 15.81 -3.16
CA ASP A 79 -4.98 17.22 -3.46
C ASP A 79 -5.75 18.14 -2.50
N ASP A 80 -7.03 17.84 -2.27
CA ASP A 80 -7.87 18.55 -1.30
C ASP A 80 -7.27 18.48 0.11
N LEU A 81 -6.78 17.32 0.53
CA LEU A 81 -6.14 17.15 1.84
C LEU A 81 -4.86 18.00 1.95
N LYS A 82 -4.03 18.04 0.90
CA LYS A 82 -2.81 18.87 0.88
C LYS A 82 -3.15 20.35 0.97
N ASN A 83 -4.11 20.83 0.17
CA ASN A 83 -4.54 22.22 0.15
C ASN A 83 -5.11 22.65 1.52
N ASN A 84 -5.92 21.79 2.13
CA ASN A 84 -6.48 22.05 3.46
C ASN A 84 -5.39 22.05 4.55
N LEU A 85 -4.43 21.12 4.48
CA LEU A 85 -3.31 21.09 5.42
C LEU A 85 -2.48 22.36 5.32
N ASP A 86 -2.14 22.82 4.12
CA ASP A 86 -1.45 24.09 3.90
C ASP A 86 -2.23 25.27 4.50
N TYR A 87 -3.54 25.30 4.28
CA TYR A 87 -4.41 26.32 4.88
C TYR A 87 -4.40 26.28 6.41
N TRP A 88 -4.52 25.12 7.05
CA TRP A 88 -4.53 25.04 8.52
C TRP A 88 -3.18 25.35 9.15
N VAL A 89 -2.07 24.90 8.57
CA VAL A 89 -0.73 25.27 9.07
C VAL A 89 -0.49 26.78 8.87
N SER A 90 -1.12 27.40 7.85
CA SER A 90 -1.12 28.86 7.68
C SER A 90 -1.92 29.62 8.76
N GLN A 91 -2.80 28.97 9.52
CA GLN A 91 -3.49 29.57 10.68
C GLN A 91 -2.66 29.54 11.96
N LEU A 92 -1.56 28.77 11.99
CA LEU A 92 -0.66 28.73 13.13
C LEU A 92 0.17 30.03 13.22
N PRO A 93 0.52 30.47 14.45
CA PRO A 93 1.49 31.53 14.68
C PRO A 93 2.79 31.30 13.90
N SER A 94 3.43 32.38 13.43
CA SER A 94 4.62 32.34 12.58
C SER A 94 5.73 31.42 13.13
N LYS A 95 6.04 31.51 14.43
CA LYS A 95 7.05 30.65 15.07
C LYS A 95 6.67 29.17 15.10
N GLN A 96 5.39 28.85 15.31
CA GLN A 96 4.90 27.48 15.31
C GLN A 96 4.95 26.89 13.89
N ARG A 97 4.48 27.67 12.92
CA ARG A 97 4.55 27.34 11.50
C ARG A 97 5.97 27.04 11.04
N GLU A 98 6.92 27.92 11.37
CA GLU A 98 8.31 27.76 10.95
C GLU A 98 8.97 26.52 11.56
N VAL A 99 8.70 26.24 12.85
CA VAL A 99 9.17 25.02 13.51
C VAL A 99 8.60 23.76 12.86
N LEU A 100 7.31 23.75 12.52
CA LEU A 100 6.70 22.61 11.83
C LEU A 100 7.23 22.45 10.40
N ALA A 101 7.37 23.56 9.67
CA ALA A 101 7.86 23.56 8.29
C ALA A 101 9.22 22.91 8.16
N ARG A 102 10.20 23.37 8.95
CA ARG A 102 11.57 22.83 8.93
C ARG A 102 11.64 21.41 9.47
N ARG A 103 10.83 21.07 10.47
CA ARG A 103 10.88 19.73 11.06
C ARG A 103 10.29 18.66 10.15
N PHE A 104 9.19 18.95 9.48
CA PHE A 104 8.47 18.00 8.63
C PHE A 104 8.77 18.18 7.14
N GLY A 105 9.62 19.14 6.76
CA GLY A 105 10.00 19.38 5.37
C GLY A 105 8.86 19.96 4.52
N LEU A 106 8.05 20.85 5.11
CA LEU A 106 6.96 21.52 4.39
C LEU A 106 7.51 22.71 3.59
N TRP A 107 6.81 23.11 2.52
CA TRP A 107 7.17 24.27 1.68
C TRP A 107 8.60 24.28 1.13
N GLY A 108 9.14 23.10 0.80
CA GLY A 108 10.47 22.95 0.20
C GLY A 108 11.62 22.96 1.20
N HIS A 109 11.35 22.90 2.50
CA HIS A 109 12.37 22.62 3.51
C HIS A 109 12.75 21.12 3.51
N GLU A 110 13.98 20.82 3.89
CA GLU A 110 14.39 19.45 4.22
C GLU A 110 13.96 19.09 5.65
N THR A 111 13.62 17.82 5.89
CA THR A 111 13.28 17.32 7.22
C THR A 111 14.47 17.48 8.16
N SER A 112 14.32 18.32 9.18
CA SER A 112 15.40 18.65 10.12
C SER A 112 15.11 18.16 11.54
N THR A 113 16.16 17.83 12.28
CA THR A 113 16.07 17.44 13.69
C THR A 113 15.73 18.63 14.59
N LEU A 114 15.26 18.35 15.81
CA LEU A 114 14.99 19.39 16.82
C LEU A 114 16.18 20.30 17.11
N GLU A 115 17.40 19.74 17.05
CA GLU A 115 18.62 20.48 17.31
C GLU A 115 19.00 21.40 16.15
N GLU A 116 18.88 20.91 14.92
CA GLU A 116 19.12 21.70 13.70
C GLU A 116 18.12 22.85 13.57
N VAL A 117 16.83 22.59 13.77
CA VAL A 117 15.79 23.63 13.77
C VAL A 117 16.05 24.66 14.87
N GLY A 118 16.53 24.22 16.05
CA GLY A 118 16.92 25.11 17.14
C GLY A 118 18.08 26.01 16.76
N ARG A 119 19.11 25.45 16.12
CA ARG A 119 20.29 26.20 15.64
C ARG A 119 19.90 27.27 14.61
N GLU A 120 18.98 26.97 13.71
CA GLU A 120 18.57 27.90 12.64
C GLU A 120 17.67 29.04 13.12
N ILE A 121 16.75 28.76 14.07
CA ILE A 121 15.79 29.75 14.58
C ILE A 121 16.33 30.47 15.83
N GLY A 122 17.51 30.05 16.35
CA GLY A 122 18.12 30.63 17.55
C GLY A 122 17.41 30.23 18.85
N LEU A 123 16.92 29.00 18.92
CA LEU A 123 16.21 28.44 20.07
C LEU A 123 16.92 27.20 20.61
N THR A 124 16.72 26.90 21.89
CA THR A 124 17.20 25.65 22.46
C THR A 124 16.37 24.48 21.92
N ARG A 125 16.99 23.30 21.83
CA ARG A 125 16.32 22.04 21.43
C ARG A 125 15.01 21.81 22.19
N GLU A 126 15.02 22.01 23.51
CA GLU A 126 13.81 21.83 24.33
C GLU A 126 12.75 22.89 24.03
N ARG A 127 13.15 24.13 23.73
CA ARG A 127 12.19 25.17 23.33
C ARG A 127 11.51 24.85 22.00
N VAL A 128 12.26 24.32 21.02
CA VAL A 128 11.69 23.82 19.76
C VAL A 128 10.72 22.67 20.02
N ARG A 129 11.06 21.74 20.92
CA ARG A 129 10.15 20.63 21.32
C ARG A 129 8.84 21.15 21.90
N GLN A 130 8.91 22.12 22.80
CA GLN A 130 7.72 22.76 23.39
C GLN A 130 6.83 23.41 22.33
N ILE A 131 7.43 24.22 21.45
CA ILE A 131 6.71 24.90 20.36
C ILE A 131 6.05 23.88 19.44
N GLN A 132 6.74 22.79 19.10
CA GLN A 132 6.19 21.74 18.25
C GLN A 132 4.99 21.06 18.89
N VAL A 133 5.06 20.68 20.17
CA VAL A 133 3.94 20.04 20.87
C VAL A 133 2.73 20.98 20.95
N GLU A 134 2.96 22.26 21.22
CA GLU A 134 1.91 23.28 21.24
C GLU A 134 1.28 23.47 19.85
N ALA A 135 2.10 23.54 18.81
CA ALA A 135 1.65 23.66 17.43
C ALA A 135 0.81 22.46 16.98
N LEU A 136 1.25 21.24 17.30
CA LEU A 136 0.50 20.01 16.97
C LEU A 136 -0.82 19.93 17.73
N ARG A 137 -0.86 20.34 19.01
CA ARG A 137 -2.10 20.42 19.77
C ARG A 137 -3.08 21.37 19.10
N ARG A 138 -2.62 22.57 18.75
CA ARG A 138 -3.47 23.58 18.08
C ARG A 138 -3.93 23.12 16.70
N LEU A 139 -3.07 22.45 15.93
CA LEU A 139 -3.43 21.90 14.63
C LEU A 139 -4.52 20.83 14.77
N ARG A 140 -4.44 19.96 15.80
CA ARG A 140 -5.51 19.01 16.11
C ARG A 140 -6.82 19.72 16.45
N ASP A 141 -6.79 20.76 17.27
CA ASP A 141 -8.00 21.52 17.61
C ASP A 141 -8.64 22.17 16.35
N ILE A 142 -7.82 22.62 15.40
CA ILE A 142 -8.30 23.13 14.09
C ILE A 142 -8.94 22.01 13.27
N LEU A 143 -8.32 20.83 13.20
CA LEU A 143 -8.85 19.69 12.46
C LEU A 143 -10.22 19.26 13.00
N GLU A 144 -10.34 19.12 14.33
CA GLU A 144 -11.59 18.76 15.00
C GLU A 144 -12.71 19.79 14.73
N GLN A 145 -12.38 21.09 14.73
CA GLN A 145 -13.35 22.15 14.39
C GLN A 145 -13.82 22.11 12.94
N ASN A 146 -13.00 21.60 12.02
CA ASN A 146 -13.35 21.44 10.60
C ASN A 146 -14.01 20.08 10.32
N GLY A 147 -14.41 19.33 11.36
CA GLY A 147 -15.09 18.06 11.22
C GLY A 147 -14.19 16.94 10.69
N LEU A 148 -12.87 17.07 10.90
CA LEU A 148 -11.90 16.03 10.53
C LEU A 148 -11.31 15.44 11.79
N SER A 149 -11.77 14.25 12.14
CA SER A 149 -11.17 13.43 13.18
C SER A 149 -10.01 12.59 12.60
N SER A 150 -9.08 12.20 13.48
CA SER A 150 -8.04 11.23 13.09
C SER A 150 -8.63 9.90 12.63
N GLU A 151 -9.80 9.51 13.15
CA GLU A 151 -10.47 8.29 12.74
C GLU A 151 -10.99 8.39 11.29
N GLU A 152 -11.52 9.54 10.89
CA GLU A 152 -12.01 9.75 9.51
C GLU A 152 -10.87 9.80 8.50
N LEU A 153 -9.72 10.41 8.86
CA LEU A 153 -8.56 10.53 7.99
C LEU A 153 -7.81 9.21 7.75
N PHE A 154 -7.87 8.28 8.71
CA PHE A 154 -7.14 7.00 8.65
C PHE A 154 -8.06 5.77 8.55
N SER A 155 -9.35 5.95 8.24
CA SER A 155 -10.32 4.85 8.08
C SER A 155 -10.27 4.13 6.72
N GLN A 156 -9.24 4.37 5.90
CA GLN A 156 -9.02 3.65 4.63
C GLN A 156 -8.04 2.48 4.76
#